data_AF-A0A5Q4GAQ6-F1
#
_entry.id   AF-A0A5Q4GAQ6-F1
#
_cell.length_a   1.000
_cell.length_b   1.000
_cell.length_c   1.000
_cell.angle_alpha   90.00
_cell.angle_beta   90.00
_cell.angle_gamma   90.00
#
_symmetry.space_group_name_H-M   'P 1'
#
loop_
_entity.id
_entity.type
_entity.pdbx_description
1 polymer ?
#
loop_
_entity_poly.entity_id
_entity_poly.type
_entity_poly.pdbx_seq_one_letter_code
_entity_poly.pdbx_strand_id
1 'polypeptide(L)'
;MFTGIVEEVGTVRAVHDDGGDLRLRIEAGAVLEGARIGDSIAISGCCLTLVAIDGDAFEVELSKETVAKTAPRWSVGARVNLERAVRLGDRLGGHLVSGHVEGTGVVTAIDAQPGAFVIGVRAPDAMARYLIPKGSVTVDGVSLTVVDLGGPGGTRDDLAPSEFTLWLIPHTLDVTTFGDLRVGDLVNIEADLIAKHLERLAGFGPREEASSPVTDDAATLTGSAR
;
A
#
# COMPACT_ATOMS: atom_id res chain seq x y z
N MET A 1 7.92 1.43 5.32
CA MET A 1 6.92 2.50 5.22
C MET A 1 7.28 3.35 4.02
N PHE A 2 6.26 3.77 3.29
CA PHE A 2 6.31 4.49 2.03
C PHE A 2 5.21 5.55 2.04
N THR A 3 5.15 6.35 0.97
CA THR A 3 4.16 7.43 0.82
C THR A 3 3.18 7.18 -0.32
N GLY A 4 3.46 6.21 -1.17
CA GLY A 4 2.74 5.94 -2.40
C GLY A 4 3.08 6.95 -3.51
N ILE A 5 4.21 7.63 -3.42
CA ILE A 5 4.68 8.54 -4.47
C ILE A 5 5.80 7.81 -5.22
N VAL A 6 5.44 7.28 -6.40
CA VAL A 6 6.38 6.55 -7.26
C VAL A 6 7.50 7.47 -7.70
N GLU A 7 8.74 7.00 -7.55
CA GLU A 7 9.94 7.76 -7.88
C GLU A 7 10.44 7.44 -9.29
N GLU A 8 10.27 6.20 -9.74
CA GLU A 8 10.54 5.80 -11.11
C GLU A 8 9.82 4.49 -11.49
N VAL A 9 9.88 4.14 -12.78
CA VAL A 9 9.44 2.84 -13.29
C VAL A 9 10.66 2.00 -13.66
N GLY A 10 10.86 0.89 -12.96
CA GLY A 10 11.91 -0.07 -13.26
C GLY A 10 11.46 -1.15 -14.26
N THR A 11 12.42 -1.96 -14.70
CA THR A 11 12.17 -3.10 -15.61
C THR A 11 12.75 -4.39 -15.04
N VAL A 12 11.93 -5.44 -14.95
CA VAL A 12 12.40 -6.78 -14.56
C VAL A 12 13.29 -7.35 -15.67
N ARG A 13 14.55 -7.64 -15.36
CA ARG A 13 15.56 -8.15 -16.31
C ARG A 13 15.81 -9.65 -16.18
N ALA A 14 15.68 -10.19 -14.99
CA ALA A 14 15.81 -11.63 -14.76
C ALA A 14 14.83 -12.10 -13.68
N VAL A 15 14.39 -13.35 -13.81
CA VAL A 15 13.53 -14.05 -12.86
C VAL A 15 14.12 -15.44 -12.66
N HIS A 16 14.46 -15.76 -11.42
CA HIS A 16 14.86 -17.10 -11.01
C HIS A 16 13.78 -17.67 -10.10
N ASP A 17 13.18 -18.78 -10.49
CA ASP A 17 12.17 -19.51 -9.71
C ASP A 17 12.84 -20.67 -8.97
N ASP A 18 12.64 -20.74 -7.66
CA ASP A 18 13.01 -21.86 -6.82
C ASP A 18 11.79 -22.35 -6.04
N GLY A 19 11.05 -23.30 -6.62
CA GLY A 19 9.91 -23.93 -5.95
C GLY A 19 8.73 -22.98 -5.67
N GLY A 20 8.64 -21.87 -6.40
CA GLY A 20 7.63 -20.83 -6.24
C GLY A 20 8.08 -19.61 -5.44
N ASP A 21 9.24 -19.65 -4.80
CA ASP A 21 9.94 -18.43 -4.38
C ASP A 21 10.64 -17.83 -5.61
N LEU A 22 10.63 -16.50 -5.73
CA LEU A 22 11.23 -15.82 -6.88
C LEU A 22 12.38 -14.92 -6.43
N ARG A 23 13.47 -14.94 -7.19
CA ARG A 23 14.51 -13.91 -7.15
C ARG A 23 14.45 -13.08 -8.41
N LEU A 24 14.19 -11.78 -8.26
CA LEU A 24 14.06 -10.85 -9.37
C LEU A 24 15.29 -9.96 -9.44
N ARG A 25 15.78 -9.73 -10.66
CA ARG A 25 16.70 -8.63 -10.95
C ARG A 25 15.96 -7.54 -11.68
N ILE A 26 16.01 -6.31 -11.16
CA ILE A 26 15.27 -5.16 -11.66
C ILE A 26 16.26 -4.06 -11.99
N GLU A 27 16.18 -3.54 -13.22
CA GLU A 27 16.90 -2.35 -13.66
C GLU A 27 16.16 -1.10 -13.18
N ALA A 28 16.90 -0.18 -12.56
CA ALA A 28 16.43 1.06 -11.96
C ALA A 28 17.59 2.06 -11.78
N GLY A 29 17.27 3.35 -11.65
CA GLY A 29 18.27 4.40 -11.47
C GLY A 29 18.08 5.18 -10.18
N ALA A 30 17.04 6.00 -10.13
CA ALA A 30 16.81 6.99 -9.09
C ALA A 30 16.69 6.36 -7.68
N VAL A 31 16.04 5.19 -7.56
CA VAL A 31 15.83 4.50 -6.28
C VAL A 31 17.09 3.81 -5.75
N LEU A 32 18.13 3.65 -6.58
CA LEU A 32 19.42 3.11 -6.15
C LEU A 32 20.32 4.17 -5.51
N GLU A 33 20.00 5.45 -5.67
CA GLU A 33 20.78 6.53 -5.06
C GLU A 33 20.76 6.44 -3.53
N GLY A 34 21.91 6.08 -2.97
CA GLY A 34 22.10 5.91 -1.53
C GLY A 34 21.44 4.66 -0.94
N ALA A 35 20.98 3.73 -1.79
CA ALA A 35 20.43 2.45 -1.37
C ALA A 35 21.51 1.51 -0.84
N ARG A 36 21.13 0.63 0.09
CA ARG A 36 22.00 -0.38 0.70
C ARG A 36 21.32 -1.74 0.72
N ILE A 37 22.12 -2.80 0.69
CA ILE A 37 21.62 -4.15 0.95
C ILE A 37 20.95 -4.17 2.33
N GLY A 38 19.75 -4.74 2.40
CA GLY A 38 18.90 -4.73 3.59
C GLY A 38 17.87 -3.59 3.65
N ASP A 39 17.99 -2.57 2.80
CA ASP A 39 16.96 -1.52 2.72
C ASP A 39 15.66 -2.08 2.12
N SER A 40 14.54 -1.49 2.53
CA SER A 40 13.23 -1.79 1.95
C SER A 40 12.95 -0.90 0.74
N ILE A 41 12.39 -1.51 -0.30
CA ILE A 41 11.91 -0.85 -1.51
C ILE A 41 10.49 -1.36 -1.82
N ALA A 42 9.59 -0.46 -2.22
CA ALA A 42 8.27 -0.83 -2.69
C ALA A 42 8.34 -1.10 -4.20
N ILE A 43 7.89 -2.28 -4.61
CA ILE A 43 7.82 -2.70 -6.01
C ILE A 43 6.36 -2.94 -6.37
N SER A 44 5.79 -2.01 -7.12
CA SER A 44 4.34 -1.92 -7.38
C SER A 44 3.53 -2.05 -6.08
N GLY A 45 3.97 -1.38 -5.01
CA GLY A 45 3.32 -1.39 -3.70
C GLY A 45 3.65 -2.61 -2.82
N CYS A 46 4.46 -3.56 -3.28
CA CYS A 46 4.93 -4.65 -2.44
C CYS A 46 6.29 -4.30 -1.82
N CYS A 47 6.36 -4.26 -0.49
CA CYS A 47 7.58 -4.02 0.26
C CYS A 47 8.50 -5.22 0.18
N LEU A 48 9.67 -5.05 -0.42
CA LEU A 48 10.70 -6.08 -0.55
C LEU A 48 12.05 -5.56 -0.07
N THR A 49 12.95 -6.49 0.24
CA THR A 49 14.28 -6.17 0.77
C THR A 49 15.33 -6.33 -0.31
N LEU A 50 16.19 -5.32 -0.48
CA LEU A 50 17.33 -5.39 -1.39
C LEU A 50 18.33 -6.46 -0.91
N VAL A 51 18.58 -7.48 -1.73
CA VAL A 51 19.55 -8.55 -1.43
C VAL A 51 20.85 -8.43 -2.23
N ALA A 52 20.83 -7.72 -3.36
CA ALA A 52 22.02 -7.36 -4.13
C ALA A 52 21.80 -6.03 -4.86
N ILE A 53 22.88 -5.30 -5.12
CA ILE A 53 22.90 -4.08 -5.92
C ILE A 53 24.11 -4.17 -6.83
N ASP A 54 23.92 -3.93 -8.13
CA ASP A 54 24.96 -4.04 -9.15
C ASP A 54 24.67 -3.05 -10.29
N GLY A 55 25.45 -1.97 -10.33
CA GLY A 55 25.31 -0.92 -11.34
C GLY A 55 23.94 -0.26 -11.31
N ASP A 56 23.20 -0.39 -12.40
CA ASP A 56 21.85 0.12 -12.64
C ASP A 56 20.77 -0.93 -12.32
N ALA A 57 21.10 -1.93 -11.52
CA ALA A 57 20.14 -2.96 -11.13
C ALA A 57 20.27 -3.38 -9.67
N PHE A 58 19.19 -3.94 -9.15
CA PHE A 58 19.14 -4.57 -7.85
C PHE A 58 18.40 -5.88 -7.89
N GLU A 59 18.54 -6.67 -6.82
CA GLU A 59 17.83 -7.92 -6.66
C GLU A 59 17.02 -7.96 -5.38
N VAL A 60 15.89 -8.64 -5.45
CA VAL A 60 14.97 -8.91 -4.33
C VAL A 60 14.49 -10.35 -4.39
N GLU A 61 14.07 -10.87 -3.24
CA GLU A 61 13.50 -12.20 -3.10
C GLU A 61 12.04 -12.09 -2.65
N LEU A 62 11.15 -12.80 -3.32
CA LEU A 62 9.73 -12.88 -3.05
C LEU A 62 9.41 -14.29 -2.60
N SER A 63 8.76 -14.41 -1.45
CA SER A 63 8.21 -15.68 -1.03
C SER A 63 7.04 -16.10 -1.92
N LYS A 64 6.77 -17.39 -2.00
CA LYS A 64 5.60 -17.97 -2.67
C LYS A 64 4.28 -17.33 -2.23
N GLU A 65 4.16 -16.98 -0.94
CA GLU A 65 3.00 -16.25 -0.42
C GLU A 65 2.90 -14.85 -1.06
N THR A 66 4.01 -14.12 -1.13
CA THR A 66 4.05 -12.79 -1.75
C THR A 66 3.66 -12.88 -3.22
N VAL A 67 4.20 -13.85 -3.95
CA VAL A 67 3.87 -14.11 -5.36
C VAL A 67 2.38 -14.41 -5.52
N ALA A 68 1.79 -15.21 -4.63
CA ALA A 68 0.38 -15.58 -4.70
C ALA A 68 -0.59 -14.44 -4.33
N LYS A 69 -0.14 -13.46 -3.53
CA LYS A 69 -0.97 -12.35 -3.03
C LYS A 69 -0.85 -11.06 -3.85
N THR A 70 0.06 -11.03 -4.83
CA THR A 70 0.32 -9.87 -5.67
C THR A 70 -0.11 -10.12 -7.12
N ALA A 71 -0.32 -9.04 -7.87
CA ALA A 71 -0.67 -9.08 -9.27
C ALA A 71 0.47 -9.72 -10.09
N PRO A 72 0.17 -10.52 -11.13
CA PRO A 72 1.17 -11.20 -11.93
C PRO A 72 1.97 -10.21 -12.77
N ARG A 73 3.13 -9.79 -12.26
CA ARG A 73 4.07 -8.88 -12.94
C ARG A 73 5.54 -9.23 -12.72
N TRP A 74 5.79 -10.45 -12.26
CA TRP A 74 7.12 -10.98 -11.94
C TRP A 74 7.70 -11.75 -13.13
N SER A 75 7.76 -11.11 -14.30
CA SER A 75 8.23 -11.70 -15.55
C SER A 75 9.23 -10.77 -16.25
N VAL A 76 10.17 -11.35 -17.00
CA VAL A 76 11.17 -10.56 -17.73
C VAL A 76 10.49 -9.59 -18.71
N GLY A 77 10.91 -8.33 -18.68
CA GLY A 77 10.34 -7.24 -19.47
C GLY A 77 9.17 -6.52 -18.81
N ALA A 78 8.64 -7.03 -17.69
CA ALA A 78 7.60 -6.35 -16.94
C ALA A 78 8.11 -5.01 -16.38
N ARG A 79 7.26 -3.98 -16.47
CA ARG A 79 7.50 -2.67 -15.86
C ARG A 79 6.89 -2.62 -14.47
N VAL A 80 7.59 -2.02 -13.52
CA VAL A 80 7.15 -1.96 -12.12
C VAL A 80 7.35 -0.56 -11.54
N ASN A 81 6.37 -0.05 -10.79
CA ASN A 81 6.53 1.19 -10.03
C ASN A 81 7.52 0.97 -8.87
N LEU A 82 8.43 1.92 -8.63
CA LEU A 82 9.42 1.84 -7.57
C LEU A 82 9.35 3.05 -6.64
N GLU A 83 9.44 2.81 -5.34
CA GLU A 83 9.52 3.84 -4.29
C GLU A 83 10.44 3.36 -3.15
N ARG A 84 11.37 4.22 -2.71
CA ARG A 84 12.24 3.96 -1.57
C ARG A 84 11.46 4.08 -0.26
N ALA A 85 11.91 3.36 0.76
CA ALA A 85 11.39 3.56 2.11
C ALA A 85 11.65 5.00 2.60
N VAL A 86 10.63 5.59 3.21
CA VAL A 86 10.68 6.97 3.72
C VAL A 86 11.70 7.12 4.85
N ARG A 87 12.49 8.19 4.84
CA ARG A 87 13.41 8.54 5.94
C ARG A 87 12.74 9.49 6.91
N LEU A 88 13.21 9.48 8.17
CA LEU A 88 12.76 10.45 9.16
C LEU A 88 13.10 11.86 8.69
N GLY A 89 12.07 12.72 8.60
CA GLY A 89 12.20 14.10 8.12
C GLY A 89 11.82 14.30 6.65
N ASP A 90 11.57 13.22 5.90
CA ASP A 90 11.04 13.32 4.54
C ASP A 90 9.59 13.82 4.52
N ARG A 91 9.19 14.33 3.36
CA ARG A 91 7.80 14.74 3.11
C ARG A 91 6.94 13.49 2.89
N LEU A 92 5.78 13.44 3.56
CA LEU A 92 4.73 12.49 3.23
C LEU A 92 3.85 13.08 2.11
N GLY A 93 4.25 12.86 0.85
CA GLY A 93 3.59 13.45 -0.32
C GLY A 93 2.23 12.83 -0.67
N GLY A 94 2.04 11.55 -0.32
CA GLY A 94 0.77 10.83 -0.41
C GLY A 94 0.17 10.55 0.96
N HIS A 95 -0.03 9.28 1.29
CA HIS A 95 -0.51 8.82 2.61
C HIS A 95 0.43 7.76 3.18
N LEU A 96 0.13 7.23 4.37
CA LEU A 96 0.96 6.18 4.97
C LEU A 96 0.73 4.85 4.25
N VAL A 97 1.75 4.40 3.51
CA VAL A 97 1.74 3.13 2.80
C VAL A 97 2.70 2.17 3.52
N SER A 98 2.22 0.99 3.87
CA SER A 98 3.03 -0.05 4.51
C SER A 98 3.82 -0.86 3.49
N GLY A 99 3.28 -1.02 2.28
CA GLY A 99 3.79 -1.91 1.25
C GLY A 99 3.35 -3.36 1.46
N HIS A 100 2.31 -3.58 2.26
CA HIS A 100 1.73 -4.90 2.52
C HIS A 100 0.44 -5.04 1.70
N VAL A 101 0.62 -5.50 0.45
CA VAL A 101 -0.49 -5.75 -0.48
C VAL A 101 -1.50 -6.71 0.15
N GLU A 102 -2.77 -6.30 0.14
CA GLU A 102 -3.87 -7.06 0.76
C GLU A 102 -4.55 -8.00 -0.22
N GLY A 103 -4.42 -7.70 -1.51
CA GLY A 103 -4.84 -8.56 -2.60
C GLY A 103 -4.75 -7.86 -3.94
N THR A 104 -5.37 -8.49 -4.94
CA THR A 104 -5.37 -8.01 -6.31
C THR A 104 -6.74 -7.45 -6.68
N GLY A 105 -6.74 -6.22 -7.20
CA GLY A 105 -7.89 -5.60 -7.83
C GLY A 105 -7.89 -5.86 -9.34
N VAL A 106 -9.04 -5.69 -9.97
CA VAL A 106 -9.22 -5.77 -11.42
C VAL A 106 -9.59 -4.41 -11.96
N VAL A 107 -8.90 -3.95 -13.00
CA VAL A 107 -9.29 -2.74 -13.74
C VAL A 107 -10.57 -3.04 -14.52
N THR A 108 -11.68 -2.36 -14.19
CA THR A 108 -13.00 -2.60 -14.78
C THR A 108 -13.35 -1.64 -15.90
N ALA A 109 -12.77 -0.44 -15.90
CA ALA A 109 -13.00 0.59 -16.91
C ALA A 109 -11.78 1.51 -17.02
N ILE A 110 -11.55 2.04 -18.22
CA ILE A 110 -10.59 3.12 -18.47
C ILE A 110 -11.28 4.09 -19.43
N ASP A 111 -11.43 5.34 -19.01
CA ASP A 111 -12.10 6.39 -19.76
C ASP A 111 -11.24 7.66 -19.81
N ALA A 112 -10.98 8.14 -21.02
CA ALA A 112 -10.20 9.35 -21.24
C ALA A 112 -11.13 10.56 -21.19
N GLN A 113 -10.96 11.39 -20.17
CA GLN A 113 -11.71 12.61 -19.98
C GLN A 113 -10.83 13.83 -20.32
N PRO A 114 -11.41 15.00 -20.61
CA PRO A 114 -10.62 16.21 -20.84
C PRO A 114 -9.74 16.55 -19.62
N GLY A 115 -8.43 16.33 -19.74
CA GLY A 115 -7.44 16.63 -18.70
C GLY A 115 -7.28 15.57 -17.60
N ALA A 116 -7.96 14.43 -17.68
CA ALA A 116 -7.84 13.34 -16.70
C ALA A 116 -8.12 11.97 -17.33
N PHE A 117 -7.64 10.92 -16.69
CA PHE A 117 -8.01 9.54 -17.02
C PHE A 117 -8.74 8.93 -15.84
N VAL A 118 -9.95 8.46 -16.09
CA VAL A 118 -10.78 7.82 -15.07
C VAL A 118 -10.61 6.33 -15.18
N ILE A 119 -10.18 5.69 -14.08
CA ILE A 119 -10.01 4.24 -14.01
C ILE A 119 -11.03 3.70 -13.00
N GLY A 120 -11.80 2.70 -13.42
CA GLY A 120 -12.62 1.88 -12.53
C GLY A 120 -11.80 0.68 -12.03
N VAL A 121 -11.89 0.38 -10.74
CA VAL A 121 -11.21 -0.76 -10.12
C VAL A 121 -12.19 -1.51 -9.22
N ARG A 122 -12.18 -2.84 -9.32
CA ARG A 122 -12.84 -3.72 -8.35
C ARG A 122 -11.78 -4.35 -7.45
N ALA A 123 -11.79 -3.99 -6.17
CA ALA A 123 -10.94 -4.62 -5.15
C ALA A 123 -11.50 -5.97 -4.69
N PRO A 124 -10.73 -6.78 -3.94
CA PRO A 124 -11.28 -7.90 -3.19
C PRO A 124 -12.41 -7.47 -2.26
N ASP A 125 -13.49 -8.25 -2.17
CA ASP A 125 -14.69 -7.87 -1.40
C ASP A 125 -14.41 -7.59 0.07
N ALA A 126 -13.42 -8.27 0.66
CA ALA A 126 -13.00 -8.03 2.03
C ALA A 126 -12.49 -6.60 2.29
N MET A 127 -12.06 -5.89 1.23
CA MET A 127 -11.55 -4.52 1.32
C MET A 127 -12.65 -3.45 1.22
N ALA A 128 -13.88 -3.82 0.84
CA ALA A 128 -14.97 -2.86 0.61
C ALA A 128 -15.16 -1.88 1.78
N ARG A 129 -15.08 -2.39 3.02
CA ARG A 129 -15.26 -1.58 4.24
C ARG A 129 -14.11 -0.61 4.56
N TYR A 130 -12.98 -0.72 3.86
CA TYR A 130 -11.83 0.17 4.04
C TYR A 130 -11.76 1.26 2.96
N LEU A 131 -12.59 1.15 1.91
CA LEU A 131 -12.71 2.17 0.90
C LEU A 131 -13.67 3.26 1.38
N ILE A 132 -13.28 4.52 1.22
CA ILE A 132 -14.04 5.67 1.68
C ILE A 132 -14.04 6.71 0.56
N PRO A 133 -15.19 7.30 0.18
CA PRO A 133 -15.20 8.39 -0.79
C PRO A 133 -14.31 9.54 -0.30
N LYS A 134 -13.46 10.07 -1.18
CA LYS A 134 -12.40 11.05 -0.86
C LYS A 134 -11.34 10.56 0.13
N GLY A 135 -11.34 9.27 0.47
CA GLY A 135 -10.28 8.61 1.22
C GLY A 135 -9.12 8.17 0.34
N SER A 136 -8.05 7.72 0.99
CA SER A 136 -6.85 7.22 0.32
C SER A 136 -6.94 5.72 0.03
N VAL A 137 -6.35 5.31 -1.09
CA VAL A 137 -6.11 3.92 -1.45
C VAL A 137 -4.77 3.83 -2.19
N THR A 138 -4.05 2.72 -2.02
CA THR A 138 -2.83 2.43 -2.76
C THR A 138 -3.12 1.43 -3.87
N VAL A 139 -2.79 1.78 -5.12
CA VAL A 139 -2.90 0.89 -6.28
C VAL A 139 -1.55 0.79 -6.96
N ASP A 140 -0.98 -0.41 -7.07
CA ASP A 140 0.38 -0.64 -7.57
C ASP A 140 1.44 0.28 -6.95
N GLY A 141 1.30 0.57 -5.65
CA GLY A 141 2.21 1.47 -4.92
C GLY A 141 1.97 2.96 -5.18
N VAL A 142 0.93 3.33 -5.91
CA VAL A 142 0.54 4.72 -6.13
C VAL A 142 -0.54 5.11 -5.13
N SER A 143 -0.29 6.15 -4.35
CA SER A 143 -1.26 6.78 -3.44
C SER A 143 -2.27 7.57 -4.25
N LEU A 144 -3.54 7.21 -4.15
CA LEU A 144 -4.63 7.81 -4.92
C LEU A 144 -5.82 8.15 -4.03
N THR A 145 -6.71 9.00 -4.56
CA THR A 145 -7.97 9.36 -3.91
C THR A 145 -9.10 8.56 -4.55
N VAL A 146 -9.89 7.88 -3.72
CA VAL A 146 -11.15 7.25 -4.14
C VAL A 146 -12.15 8.36 -4.51
N VAL A 147 -12.56 8.43 -5.77
CA VAL A 147 -13.47 9.48 -6.25
C VAL A 147 -14.92 9.05 -6.11
N ASP A 148 -15.28 7.95 -6.77
CA ASP A 148 -16.57 7.31 -6.60
C ASP A 148 -16.42 5.92 -5.99
N LEU A 149 -17.45 5.48 -5.26
CA LEU A 149 -17.48 4.20 -4.54
C LEU A 149 -18.91 3.65 -4.51
N GLY A 150 -19.05 2.34 -4.62
CA GLY A 150 -20.32 1.64 -4.44
C GLY A 150 -20.63 1.24 -2.99
N GLY A 151 -21.84 0.74 -2.77
CA GLY A 151 -22.25 0.18 -1.47
C GLY A 151 -22.56 1.21 -0.37
N PRO A 152 -22.66 0.76 0.90
CA PRO A 152 -23.09 1.62 2.00
C PRO A 152 -22.17 2.83 2.21
N GLY A 153 -22.73 4.04 2.13
CA GLY A 153 -21.95 5.29 2.23
C GLY A 153 -21.14 5.63 0.97
N GLY A 154 -21.33 4.87 -0.12
CA GLY A 154 -20.77 5.17 -1.43
C GLY A 154 -21.42 6.39 -2.11
N THR A 155 -20.85 6.79 -3.25
CA THR A 155 -21.34 7.94 -4.05
C THR A 155 -22.13 7.51 -5.27
N ARG A 156 -22.11 6.22 -5.63
CA ARG A 156 -22.76 5.68 -6.84
C ARG A 156 -23.43 4.34 -6.58
N ASP A 157 -24.72 4.26 -6.87
CA ASP A 157 -25.53 3.05 -6.66
C ASP A 157 -25.31 1.96 -7.72
N ASP A 158 -24.73 2.32 -8.87
CA ASP A 158 -24.44 1.38 -9.97
C ASP A 158 -23.11 0.61 -9.79
N LEU A 159 -22.31 0.99 -8.79
CA LEU A 159 -21.07 0.31 -8.41
C LEU A 159 -21.32 -0.69 -7.28
N ALA A 160 -20.63 -1.83 -7.32
CA ALA A 160 -20.62 -2.78 -6.20
C ALA A 160 -19.82 -2.22 -5.00
N PRO A 161 -20.01 -2.72 -3.76
CA PRO A 161 -19.32 -2.20 -2.57
C PRO A 161 -17.78 -2.20 -2.63
N SER A 162 -17.18 -3.10 -3.41
CA SER A 162 -15.73 -3.19 -3.63
C SER A 162 -15.27 -2.48 -4.91
N GLU A 163 -16.17 -1.78 -5.61
CA GLU A 163 -15.87 -1.04 -6.83
C GLU A 163 -15.77 0.45 -6.57
N PHE A 164 -14.72 1.04 -7.12
CA PHE A 164 -14.43 2.46 -6.98
C PHE A 164 -13.78 3.02 -8.24
N THR A 165 -13.76 4.34 -8.34
CA THR A 165 -13.08 5.03 -9.42
C THR A 165 -11.94 5.91 -8.92
N LEU A 166 -10.96 6.07 -9.78
CA LEU A 166 -9.77 6.89 -9.57
C LEU A 166 -9.67 7.90 -10.71
N TRP A 167 -9.26 9.12 -10.38
CA TRP A 167 -8.97 10.15 -11.38
C TRP A 167 -7.48 10.40 -11.41
N LEU A 168 -6.87 10.11 -12.55
CA LEU A 168 -5.44 10.26 -12.77
C LEU A 168 -5.17 11.51 -13.60
N ILE A 169 -4.22 12.31 -13.14
CA ILE A 169 -3.68 13.41 -13.93
C ILE A 169 -2.65 12.88 -14.93
N PRO A 170 -2.41 13.58 -16.06
CA PRO A 170 -1.43 13.15 -17.07
C PRO A 170 -0.05 12.83 -16.49
N HIS A 171 0.43 13.64 -15.55
CA HIS A 171 1.72 13.41 -14.90
C HIS A 171 1.82 12.03 -14.24
N THR A 172 0.78 11.57 -13.53
CA THR A 172 0.78 10.25 -12.88
C THR A 172 0.85 9.12 -13.91
N LEU A 173 0.23 9.28 -15.08
CA LEU A 173 0.31 8.28 -16.15
C LEU A 173 1.71 8.21 -16.74
N ASP A 174 2.37 9.36 -16.90
CA ASP A 174 3.70 9.46 -17.50
C ASP A 174 4.78 8.84 -16.62
N VAL A 175 4.66 8.98 -15.29
CA VAL A 175 5.70 8.57 -14.33
C VAL A 175 5.41 7.23 -13.64
N THR A 176 4.32 6.55 -13.99
CA THR A 176 3.96 5.23 -13.43
C THR A 176 3.65 4.22 -14.54
N THR A 177 3.37 2.98 -14.16
CA THR A 177 2.91 1.94 -15.09
C THR A 177 1.47 2.15 -15.58
N PHE A 178 0.75 3.16 -15.09
CA PHE A 178 -0.68 3.32 -15.39
C PHE A 178 -0.99 3.71 -16.83
N GLY A 179 -0.02 4.29 -17.56
CA GLY A 179 -0.18 4.56 -18.99
C GLY A 179 -0.35 3.30 -19.84
N ASP A 180 0.08 2.13 -19.34
CA ASP A 180 0.04 0.86 -20.06
C ASP A 180 -1.17 -0.03 -19.67
N LEU A 181 -1.99 0.40 -18.70
CA LEU A 181 -3.11 -0.38 -18.18
C LEU A 181 -4.21 -0.62 -19.21
N ARG A 182 -4.85 -1.78 -19.10
CA ARG A 182 -6.01 -2.20 -19.88
C ARG A 182 -7.12 -2.71 -18.97
N VAL A 183 -8.35 -2.65 -19.46
CA VAL A 183 -9.48 -3.30 -18.78
C VAL A 183 -9.21 -4.80 -18.68
N GLY A 184 -9.37 -5.34 -17.48
CA GLY A 184 -9.06 -6.72 -17.12
C GLY A 184 -7.69 -6.92 -16.47
N ASP A 185 -6.81 -5.92 -16.51
CA ASP A 185 -5.51 -6.02 -15.84
C ASP A 185 -5.66 -6.11 -14.32
N LEU A 186 -4.73 -6.85 -13.72
CA LEU A 186 -4.65 -7.02 -12.27
C LEU A 186 -3.66 -6.03 -11.66
N VAL A 187 -4.06 -5.42 -10.55
CA VAL A 187 -3.29 -4.41 -9.83
C VAL A 187 -3.19 -4.79 -8.34
N ASN A 188 -2.07 -4.49 -7.70
CA ASN A 188 -1.90 -4.62 -6.25
C ASN A 188 -2.74 -3.57 -5.53
N ILE A 189 -3.46 -3.95 -4.48
CA ILE A 189 -4.25 -3.02 -3.67
C ILE A 189 -3.82 -3.10 -2.20
N GLU A 190 -3.67 -1.93 -1.60
CA GLU A 190 -3.51 -1.75 -0.16
C GLU A 190 -4.46 -0.64 0.29
N ALA A 191 -5.31 -0.92 1.28
CA ALA A 191 -6.17 0.08 1.90
C ALA A 191 -5.40 0.98 2.87
N ASP A 192 -6.00 2.13 3.22
CA ASP A 192 -5.43 3.02 4.23
C ASP A 192 -5.24 2.30 5.57
N LEU A 193 -3.99 2.28 6.03
CA LEU A 193 -3.58 1.66 7.29
C LEU A 193 -4.40 2.18 8.49
N ILE A 194 -4.80 3.45 8.47
CA ILE A 194 -5.61 4.07 9.54
C ILE A 194 -6.97 3.38 9.66
N ALA A 195 -7.65 3.11 8.53
CA ALA A 195 -8.96 2.48 8.52
C ALA A 195 -8.92 1.10 9.20
N LYS A 196 -7.85 0.32 8.95
CA LYS A 196 -7.65 -1.00 9.54
C LYS A 196 -7.39 -0.93 11.04
N HIS A 197 -6.59 0.03 11.50
CA HIS A 197 -6.35 0.24 12.93
C HIS A 197 -7.63 0.65 13.66
N LEU A 198 -8.45 1.52 13.05
CA LEU A 198 -9.74 1.93 13.61
C LEU A 198 -10.70 0.75 13.73
N GLU A 199 -10.84 -0.07 12.70
CA GLU A 199 -11.67 -1.28 12.76
C GLU A 199 -11.18 -2.22 13.87
N ARG A 200 -9.87 -2.50 13.91
CA ARG A 200 -9.29 -3.38 14.92
C ARG A 200 -9.56 -2.87 16.33
N LEU A 201 -9.42 -1.57 16.56
CA LEU A 201 -9.67 -0.95 17.85
C LEU A 201 -11.14 -0.97 18.25
N ALA A 202 -12.05 -0.69 17.31
CA ALA A 202 -13.50 -0.74 17.54
C ALA A 202 -13.98 -2.13 17.98
N GLY A 203 -13.28 -3.19 17.55
CA GLY A 203 -13.57 -4.57 17.95
C GLY A 203 -13.28 -4.91 19.43
N PHE A 204 -12.52 -4.09 20.16
CA PHE A 204 -12.18 -4.34 21.57
C PHE A 204 -13.12 -3.66 22.58
N GLY A 205 -14.08 -2.83 22.12
CA GLY A 205 -14.94 -2.05 23.01
C GLY A 205 -14.18 -1.02 23.86
N PRO A 206 -14.86 -0.29 24.77
CA PRO A 206 -14.20 0.59 25.72
C PRO A 206 -13.25 -0.23 26.61
N ARG A 207 -12.06 0.32 26.92
CA ARG A 207 -11.25 -0.25 28.00
C ARG A 207 -12.02 -0.10 29.31
N GLU A 208 -12.27 -1.21 30.00
CA GLU A 208 -12.64 -1.14 31.42
C GLU A 208 -11.49 -0.46 32.16
N GLU A 209 -11.77 0.66 32.82
CA GLU A 209 -10.82 1.27 33.73
C GLU A 209 -10.53 0.27 34.84
N ALA A 210 -9.30 -0.27 34.86
CA ALA A 210 -8.83 -1.00 36.03
C ALA A 210 -8.88 -0.03 37.21
N SER A 211 -9.82 -0.22 38.12
CA SER A 211 -9.82 0.49 39.39
C SER A 211 -8.49 0.19 40.07
N SER A 212 -7.62 1.19 40.16
CA SER A 212 -6.41 1.05 40.95
C SER A 212 -6.87 0.80 42.39
N PRO A 213 -6.43 -0.26 43.07
CA PRO A 213 -6.59 -0.32 44.51
C PRO A 213 -5.72 0.80 45.06
N VAL A 214 -6.35 1.92 45.42
CA VAL A 214 -5.73 2.88 46.32
C VAL A 214 -5.60 2.12 47.62
N THR A 215 -4.42 1.55 47.87
CA THR A 215 -4.05 1.06 49.18
C THR A 215 -3.96 2.29 50.06
N ASP A 216 -5.00 2.49 50.86
CA ASP A 216 -5.08 3.52 51.88
C ASP A 216 -4.11 3.14 53.02
N ASP A 217 -2.81 3.28 52.76
CA ASP A 217 -1.76 3.15 53.78
C ASP A 217 -1.57 4.53 54.46
N ALA A 218 -2.69 5.09 54.93
CA ALA A 218 -2.69 6.21 55.85
C ALA A 218 -2.34 5.66 57.23
N ALA A 219 -1.04 5.59 57.49
CA ALA A 219 -0.44 5.32 58.78
C ALA A 219 -1.20 6.02 59.92
N THR A 220 -1.74 5.22 60.83
CA THR A 220 -2.23 5.64 62.14
C THR A 220 -1.06 6.12 62.99
N LEU A 221 -0.58 7.34 62.72
CA LEU A 221 0.25 8.13 63.62
C LEU A 221 -0.67 9.04 64.44
N THR A 222 -1.44 8.46 65.36
CA THR A 222 -2.01 9.21 66.49
C THR A 222 -1.07 9.10 67.68
N GLY A 223 -0.05 9.96 67.68
CA GLY A 223 0.58 10.40 68.91
C GLY A 223 -0.21 11.58 69.48
N SER A 224 -0.72 11.45 70.72
CA SER A 224 -0.45 12.40 71.82
C SER A 224 -1.38 12.22 73.02
N ALA A 225 -0.74 12.23 74.21
CA ALA A 225 -1.22 12.67 75.52
C ALA A 225 -2.13 11.75 76.35
N ARG A 226 -1.53 11.08 77.35
CA ARG A 226 -1.54 11.53 78.76
C ARG A 226 -0.34 10.97 79.52
#